data_AF-A0A4R6WSV0-F1
#
_entry.id   AF-A0A4R6WSV0-F1
#
_cell.length_a   1.000
_cell.length_b   1.000
_cell.length_c   1.000
_cell.angle_alpha   90.00
_cell.angle_beta   90.00
_cell.angle_gamma   90.00
#
_symmetry.space_group_name_H-M   'P 1'
#
loop_
_entity.id
_entity.type
_entity.pdbx_description
1 polymer ?
#
loop_
_entity_poly.entity_id
_entity_poly.type
_entity_poly.pdbx_seq_one_letter_code
_entity_poly.pdbx_strand_id
1 'polypeptide(L)'
;MDSKQLFRLFNSKYHLTNWHNEDGEPAQSEREVTWRYCGVGEEFRVETVDWIINKLFEDDEVYLCIGSNKSALVPKSTLTDEIGKVLHKKEIGLMNKALTKMLFFNSYGTFKSGVIQDFPEHRPRPVGSPLKVAIHANIVDQRTSGVADVIGKHLTNLEGMLRNDYGGEMEHLWIDLELLENSKPYSFRFQKRVASSTSYTEFYAYNVGHYSVQPDFDILMKLSSEDEICSYILELLYESTSVLIHKEKKIGDFDVARFRTDFISACEGVSQR
;
A
#
# COMPACT_ATOMS: atom_id res chain seq x y z
N MET A 1 21.67 -5.52 -21.15
CA MET A 1 21.80 -5.20 -19.72
C MET A 1 22.99 -5.97 -19.20
N ASP A 2 23.97 -5.31 -18.60
CA ASP A 2 25.10 -6.02 -18.00
C ASP A 2 24.69 -6.76 -16.70
N SER A 3 25.56 -7.64 -16.21
CA SER A 3 25.29 -8.43 -14.99
C SER A 3 24.99 -7.57 -13.76
N LYS A 4 25.60 -6.39 -13.64
CA LYS A 4 25.46 -5.52 -12.48
C LYS A 4 24.12 -4.78 -12.53
N GLN A 5 23.75 -4.29 -13.71
CA GLN A 5 22.45 -3.70 -13.98
C GLN A 5 21.33 -4.70 -13.72
N LEU A 6 21.48 -5.96 -14.18
CA LEU A 6 20.48 -7.00 -13.97
C LEU A 6 20.32 -7.37 -12.50
N PHE A 7 21.41 -7.50 -11.75
CA PHE A 7 21.33 -7.76 -10.32
C PHE A 7 20.68 -6.60 -9.54
N ARG A 8 20.95 -5.34 -9.92
CA ARG A 8 20.26 -4.18 -9.35
C ARG A 8 18.77 -4.18 -9.66
N LEU A 9 18.41 -4.52 -10.90
CA LEU A 9 17.01 -4.64 -11.31
C LEU A 9 16.30 -5.71 -10.49
N PHE A 10 16.90 -6.89 -10.32
CA PHE A 10 16.37 -7.95 -9.46
C PHE A 10 16.09 -7.45 -8.04
N ASN A 11 17.08 -6.83 -7.38
CA ASN A 11 16.89 -6.30 -6.02
C ASN A 11 15.78 -5.25 -5.96
N SER A 12 15.68 -4.38 -6.97
CA SER A 12 14.61 -3.38 -7.03
C SER A 12 13.21 -3.99 -7.18
N LYS A 13 13.10 -5.14 -7.87
CA LYS A 13 11.83 -5.85 -8.08
C LYS A 13 11.49 -6.81 -6.96
N TYR A 14 12.49 -7.35 -6.25
CA TYR A 14 12.29 -8.28 -5.13
C TYR A 14 11.37 -7.70 -4.06
N HIS A 15 11.56 -6.42 -3.71
CA HIS A 15 10.73 -5.72 -2.73
C HIS A 15 9.36 -5.28 -3.28
N LEU A 16 9.12 -5.44 -4.58
CA LEU A 16 7.85 -5.16 -5.24
C LEU A 16 7.12 -6.46 -5.65
N THR A 17 7.63 -7.61 -5.20
CA THR A 17 7.04 -8.91 -5.48
C THR A 17 6.00 -9.24 -4.41
N ASN A 18 4.76 -9.44 -4.86
CA ASN A 18 3.74 -10.08 -4.05
C ASN A 18 3.97 -11.60 -4.07
N TRP A 19 4.48 -12.12 -2.96
CA TRP A 19 4.79 -13.54 -2.81
C TRP A 19 3.52 -14.37 -2.66
N HIS A 20 3.54 -15.60 -3.16
CA HIS A 20 2.37 -16.45 -3.13
C HIS A 20 2.19 -17.23 -1.82
N ASN A 21 0.93 -17.49 -1.48
CA ASN A 21 0.50 -18.44 -0.45
C ASN A 21 0.44 -19.88 -1.00
N GLU A 22 -0.14 -20.81 -0.21
CA GLU A 22 -0.16 -22.24 -0.55
C GLU A 22 -1.01 -22.52 -1.79
N ASP A 23 -2.09 -21.74 -1.97
CA ASP A 23 -3.02 -21.81 -3.09
C ASP A 23 -2.45 -21.19 -4.37
N GLY A 24 -1.32 -20.48 -4.28
CA GLY A 24 -0.70 -19.79 -5.41
C GLY A 24 -1.23 -18.39 -5.66
N GLU A 25 -1.99 -17.83 -4.73
CA GLU A 25 -2.49 -16.45 -4.75
C GLU A 25 -1.53 -15.51 -4.02
N PRO A 26 -1.55 -14.19 -4.28
CA PRO A 26 -0.81 -13.21 -3.49
C PRO A 26 -1.13 -13.33 -1.98
N ALA A 27 -0.11 -13.63 -1.18
CA ALA A 27 -0.20 -13.67 0.28
C ALA A 27 -0.66 -12.31 0.81
N GLN A 28 -1.47 -12.29 1.86
CA GLN A 28 -1.94 -11.07 2.53
C GLN A 28 -1.10 -10.73 3.77
N SER A 29 -0.16 -11.58 4.14
CA SER A 29 0.80 -11.36 5.22
C SER A 29 2.07 -12.18 5.03
N GLU A 30 3.16 -11.79 5.71
CA GLU A 30 4.43 -12.55 5.67
C GLU A 30 4.26 -14.01 6.15
N ARG A 31 3.31 -14.25 7.06
CA ARG A 31 3.05 -15.59 7.62
C ARG A 31 2.40 -16.53 6.63
N GLU A 32 1.72 -15.99 5.61
CA GLU A 32 1.07 -16.77 4.56
C GLU A 32 2.03 -17.13 3.42
N VAL A 33 3.20 -16.49 3.36
CA VAL A 33 4.17 -16.74 2.27
C VAL A 33 4.67 -18.18 2.32
N THR A 34 4.46 -18.90 1.22
CA THR A 34 4.80 -20.31 1.14
C THR A 34 6.22 -20.52 0.66
N TRP A 35 7.02 -21.16 1.52
CA TRP A 35 8.35 -21.67 1.18
C TRP A 35 8.30 -23.17 0.92
N ARG A 36 8.82 -23.60 -0.22
CA ARG A 36 8.85 -25.01 -0.64
C ARG A 36 10.28 -25.54 -0.60
N TYR A 37 10.46 -26.75 -0.08
CA TYR A 37 11.77 -27.40 0.00
C TYR A 37 12.17 -28.02 -1.35
N CYS A 38 13.40 -27.73 -1.77
CA CYS A 38 14.06 -28.34 -2.93
C CYS A 38 15.43 -28.93 -2.59
N GLY A 39 15.90 -28.81 -1.34
CA GLY A 39 17.18 -29.36 -0.89
C GLY A 39 18.41 -28.67 -1.45
N VAL A 40 19.58 -29.11 -0.99
CA VAL A 40 20.89 -28.63 -1.45
C VAL A 40 21.87 -29.80 -1.58
N GLY A 41 22.89 -29.63 -2.43
CA GLY A 41 23.90 -30.68 -2.62
C GLY A 41 23.28 -31.98 -3.10
N GLU A 42 23.52 -33.07 -2.37
CA GLU A 42 22.99 -34.40 -2.67
C GLU A 42 21.47 -34.50 -2.50
N GLU A 43 20.86 -33.63 -1.67
CA GLU A 43 19.41 -33.60 -1.47
C GLU A 43 18.65 -32.75 -2.49
N PHE A 44 19.37 -32.15 -3.45
CA PHE A 44 18.78 -31.24 -4.43
C PHE A 44 17.81 -31.97 -5.36
N ARG A 45 16.54 -31.54 -5.36
CA ARG A 45 15.43 -32.15 -6.09
C ARG A 45 15.26 -31.50 -7.46
N VAL A 46 16.02 -31.99 -8.43
CA VAL A 46 15.99 -31.55 -9.84
C VAL A 46 14.55 -31.46 -10.38
N GLU A 47 13.77 -32.53 -10.25
CA GLU A 47 12.39 -32.60 -10.75
C GLU A 47 11.47 -31.51 -10.16
N THR A 48 11.66 -31.17 -8.87
CA THR A 48 10.88 -30.13 -8.20
C THR A 48 11.19 -28.75 -8.76
N VAL A 49 12.47 -28.48 -9.02
CA VAL A 49 12.97 -27.20 -9.54
C VAL A 49 12.56 -27.04 -11.01
N ASP A 50 12.74 -28.07 -11.83
CA ASP A 50 12.28 -28.08 -13.22
C ASP A 50 10.78 -27.86 -13.34
N TRP A 51 9.99 -28.53 -12.49
CA TRP A 51 8.54 -28.38 -12.48
C TRP A 51 8.12 -26.94 -12.20
N ILE A 52 8.67 -26.29 -11.16
CA ILE A 52 8.25 -24.93 -10.80
C ILE A 52 8.71 -23.91 -11.84
N ILE A 53 9.92 -24.06 -12.40
CA ILE A 53 10.43 -23.19 -13.46
C ILE A 53 9.51 -23.23 -14.68
N ASN A 54 9.15 -24.43 -15.14
CA ASN A 54 8.28 -24.59 -16.31
C ASN A 54 6.83 -24.17 -16.05
N LYS A 55 6.34 -24.40 -14.82
CA LYS A 55 5.00 -23.94 -14.42
C LYS A 55 4.92 -22.41 -14.37
N LEU A 56 5.95 -21.75 -13.85
CA LEU A 56 5.92 -20.30 -13.64
C LEU A 56 6.26 -19.53 -14.92
N PHE A 57 7.26 -19.97 -15.67
CA PHE A 57 7.82 -19.23 -16.80
C PHE A 57 7.47 -19.88 -18.15
N GLU A 58 6.68 -19.15 -18.93
CA GLU A 58 6.35 -19.53 -20.31
C GLU A 58 7.53 -19.27 -21.26
N ASP A 59 8.30 -18.20 -21.04
CA ASP A 59 9.46 -17.82 -21.85
C ASP A 59 10.54 -18.92 -21.90
N ASP A 60 11.18 -19.15 -23.06
CA ASP A 60 12.29 -20.10 -23.20
C ASP A 60 13.59 -19.66 -22.51
N GLU A 61 13.69 -18.36 -22.19
CA GLU A 61 14.82 -17.76 -21.51
C GLU A 61 14.33 -16.88 -20.36
N VAL A 62 15.06 -16.90 -19.25
CA VAL A 62 14.76 -16.11 -18.05
C VAL A 62 16.02 -15.44 -17.53
N TYR A 63 15.85 -14.35 -16.77
CA TYR A 63 16.95 -13.72 -16.07
C TYR A 63 17.33 -14.54 -14.84
N LEU A 64 18.55 -15.06 -14.82
CA LEU A 64 19.19 -15.67 -13.65
C LEU A 64 20.00 -14.60 -12.90
N CYS A 65 19.72 -14.42 -11.62
CA CYS A 65 20.31 -13.38 -10.77
C CYS A 65 20.95 -13.98 -9.52
N ILE A 66 22.28 -14.12 -9.53
CA ILE A 66 23.05 -14.67 -8.39
C ILE A 66 23.90 -13.58 -7.71
N GLY A 67 24.32 -12.56 -8.47
CA GLY A 67 25.15 -11.48 -7.95
C GLY A 67 25.57 -10.48 -9.02
N SER A 68 26.18 -9.38 -8.60
CA SER A 68 26.55 -8.27 -9.50
C SER A 68 27.46 -8.65 -10.69
N ASN A 69 28.16 -9.77 -10.61
CA ASN A 69 29.04 -10.31 -11.66
C ASN A 69 28.59 -11.69 -12.20
N LYS A 70 27.47 -12.23 -11.70
CA LYS A 70 26.93 -13.54 -12.09
C LYS A 70 25.41 -13.47 -12.27
N SER A 71 24.98 -12.58 -13.15
CA SER A 71 23.59 -12.46 -13.59
C SER A 71 23.54 -12.36 -15.10
N ALA A 72 22.64 -13.11 -15.73
CA ALA A 72 22.51 -13.17 -17.18
C ALA A 72 21.10 -13.60 -17.60
N LEU A 73 20.75 -13.36 -18.86
CA LEU A 73 19.65 -14.05 -19.53
C LEU A 73 20.14 -15.45 -19.91
N VAL A 74 19.43 -16.49 -19.50
CA VAL A 74 19.84 -17.89 -19.73
C VAL A 74 18.66 -18.74 -20.22
N PRO A 75 18.91 -19.77 -21.04
CA PRO A 75 17.87 -20.72 -21.45
C PRO A 75 17.32 -21.50 -20.25
N LYS A 76 16.00 -21.73 -20.23
CA LYS A 76 15.33 -22.51 -19.17
C LYS A 76 15.95 -23.88 -18.97
N SER A 77 16.36 -24.52 -20.06
CA SER A 77 16.99 -25.85 -20.06
C SER A 77 18.29 -25.94 -19.25
N THR A 78 18.91 -24.81 -18.89
CA THR A 78 20.18 -24.78 -18.15
C THR A 78 20.00 -24.38 -16.68
N LEU A 79 18.81 -23.93 -16.29
CA LEU A 79 18.60 -23.28 -14.99
C LEU A 79 18.78 -24.23 -13.81
N THR A 80 18.20 -25.42 -13.88
CA THR A 80 18.20 -26.36 -12.76
C THR A 80 19.61 -26.80 -12.40
N ASP A 81 20.45 -27.04 -13.41
CA ASP A 81 21.87 -27.32 -13.23
C ASP A 81 22.62 -26.14 -12.61
N GLU A 82 22.39 -24.91 -13.09
CA GLU A 82 23.03 -23.71 -12.54
C GLU A 82 22.60 -23.42 -11.09
N ILE A 83 21.32 -23.66 -10.77
CA ILE A 83 20.78 -23.54 -9.40
C ILE A 83 21.46 -24.56 -8.49
N GLY A 84 21.48 -25.85 -8.86
CA GLY A 84 22.08 -26.91 -8.05
C GLY A 84 23.54 -26.65 -7.68
N LYS A 85 24.33 -26.07 -8.61
CA LYS A 85 25.74 -25.71 -8.38
C LYS A 85 25.94 -24.59 -7.34
N VAL A 86 24.94 -23.74 -7.14
CA VAL A 86 25.07 -22.46 -6.43
C VAL A 86 24.24 -22.38 -5.14
N LEU A 87 23.12 -23.10 -5.06
CA LEU A 87 22.05 -22.90 -4.08
C LEU A 87 22.46 -22.95 -2.61
N HIS A 88 23.56 -23.62 -2.25
CA HIS A 88 24.08 -23.65 -0.86
C HIS A 88 25.09 -22.54 -0.55
N LYS A 89 25.48 -21.75 -1.56
CA LYS A 89 26.51 -20.70 -1.45
C LYS A 89 25.90 -19.31 -1.50
N LYS A 90 24.83 -19.13 -2.29
CA LYS A 90 24.20 -17.85 -2.55
C LYS A 90 22.71 -18.03 -2.80
N GLU A 91 21.97 -16.97 -2.52
CA GLU A 91 20.59 -16.82 -2.95
C GLU A 91 20.52 -16.64 -4.47
N ILE A 92 19.42 -17.09 -5.06
CA ILE A 92 19.23 -17.11 -6.50
C ILE A 92 17.84 -16.56 -6.83
N GLY A 93 17.81 -15.51 -7.64
CA GLY A 93 16.58 -14.97 -8.20
C GLY A 93 16.41 -15.36 -9.65
N LEU A 94 15.20 -15.72 -10.05
CA LEU A 94 14.77 -15.83 -11.44
C LEU A 94 13.67 -14.82 -11.74
N MET A 95 13.72 -14.16 -12.89
CA MET A 95 12.66 -13.30 -13.39
C MET A 95 12.37 -13.59 -14.85
N ASN A 96 11.11 -13.54 -15.25
CA ASN A 96 10.76 -13.58 -16.67
C ASN A 96 11.15 -12.28 -17.39
N LYS A 97 11.19 -12.31 -18.72
CA LYS A 97 11.61 -11.15 -19.53
C LYS A 97 10.68 -9.94 -19.37
N ALA A 98 9.39 -10.20 -19.15
CA ALA A 98 8.39 -9.15 -18.91
C ALA A 98 8.46 -8.54 -17.50
N LEU A 99 9.29 -9.07 -16.59
CA LEU A 99 9.42 -8.61 -15.21
C LEU A 99 8.09 -8.63 -14.42
N THR A 100 7.29 -9.67 -14.64
CA THR A 100 5.98 -9.87 -14.00
C THR A 100 5.96 -11.07 -13.05
N LYS A 101 6.90 -12.00 -13.15
CA LYS A 101 6.97 -13.21 -12.32
C LYS A 101 8.36 -13.35 -11.73
N MET A 102 8.44 -13.79 -10.48
CA MET A 102 9.69 -14.01 -9.76
C MET A 102 9.71 -15.38 -9.07
N LEU A 103 10.86 -16.05 -9.14
CA LEU A 103 11.17 -17.20 -8.30
C LEU A 103 12.42 -16.86 -7.48
N PHE A 104 12.40 -17.12 -6.19
CA PHE A 104 13.52 -16.85 -5.30
C PHE A 104 13.88 -18.09 -4.51
N PHE A 105 15.16 -18.45 -4.55
CA PHE A 105 15.73 -19.53 -3.78
C PHE A 105 16.69 -18.97 -2.73
N ASN A 106 16.57 -19.44 -1.49
CA ASN A 106 17.51 -19.09 -0.43
C ASN A 106 18.64 -20.11 -0.31
N SER A 107 19.62 -19.80 0.54
CA SER A 107 20.80 -20.66 0.72
C SER A 107 20.51 -22.01 1.41
N TYR A 108 19.30 -22.20 1.93
CA TYR A 108 18.89 -23.39 2.70
C TYR A 108 18.17 -24.42 1.85
N GLY A 109 18.05 -24.22 0.54
CA GLY A 109 17.35 -25.14 -0.34
C GLY A 109 15.84 -25.02 -0.24
N THR A 110 15.31 -23.85 0.10
CA THR A 110 13.88 -23.55 -0.10
C THR A 110 13.68 -22.43 -1.10
N PHE A 111 12.50 -22.40 -1.70
CA PHE A 111 12.12 -21.39 -2.66
C PHE A 111 10.70 -20.86 -2.44
N LYS A 112 10.45 -19.66 -2.94
CA LYS A 112 9.12 -19.05 -3.05
C LYS A 112 8.94 -18.41 -4.42
N SER A 113 7.69 -18.37 -4.89
CA SER A 113 7.31 -17.72 -6.14
C SER A 113 6.41 -16.52 -5.86
N GLY A 114 6.39 -15.55 -6.76
CA GLY A 114 5.47 -14.42 -6.68
C GLY A 114 5.27 -13.71 -8.00
N VAL A 115 4.37 -12.73 -7.98
CA VAL A 115 4.11 -11.81 -9.08
C VAL A 115 4.75 -10.48 -8.74
N ILE A 116 5.54 -9.95 -9.66
CA ILE A 116 6.10 -8.61 -9.57
C ILE A 116 4.99 -7.65 -9.96
N GLN A 117 4.61 -6.78 -9.03
CA GLN A 117 3.66 -5.71 -9.31
C GLN A 117 4.44 -4.43 -9.58
N ASP A 118 4.15 -3.78 -10.70
CA ASP A 118 4.73 -2.46 -10.97
C ASP A 118 3.89 -1.39 -10.29
N PHE A 119 4.59 -0.48 -9.62
CA PHE A 119 4.01 0.67 -8.97
C PHE A 119 4.61 1.89 -9.67
N PRO A 120 3.94 2.45 -10.69
CA PRO A 120 4.44 3.64 -11.40
C PRO A 120 4.45 4.86 -10.45
N GLU A 121 5.22 5.90 -10.74
CA GLU A 121 5.20 7.12 -9.92
C GLU A 121 3.88 7.87 -9.99
N HIS A 122 3.20 7.72 -11.13
CA HIS A 122 1.94 8.36 -11.46
C HIS A 122 1.03 7.37 -12.18
N ARG A 123 -0.26 7.44 -11.90
CA ARG A 123 -1.29 6.73 -12.66
C ARG A 123 -2.58 7.55 -12.70
N PRO A 124 -3.40 7.41 -13.75
CA PRO A 124 -4.76 7.91 -13.71
C PRO A 124 -5.57 7.14 -12.66
N ARG A 125 -6.51 7.83 -12.02
CA ARG A 125 -7.51 7.19 -11.18
C ARG A 125 -8.33 6.18 -11.99
N PRO A 126 -8.60 4.97 -11.47
CA PRO A 126 -9.49 4.03 -12.14
C PRO A 126 -10.90 4.64 -12.30
N VAL A 127 -11.47 4.50 -13.50
CA VAL A 127 -12.80 5.06 -13.81
C VAL A 127 -13.86 4.44 -12.91
N GLY A 128 -14.72 5.28 -12.31
CA GLY A 128 -15.81 4.84 -11.45
C GLY A 128 -15.38 4.36 -10.06
N SER A 129 -14.10 4.40 -9.70
CA SER A 129 -13.66 3.98 -8.36
C SER A 129 -14.08 5.02 -7.32
N PRO A 130 -14.78 4.67 -6.23
CA PRO A 130 -15.15 5.65 -5.22
C PRO A 130 -13.93 6.22 -4.51
N LEU A 131 -14.06 7.46 -4.02
CA LEU A 131 -13.10 8.08 -3.12
C LEU A 131 -12.96 7.25 -1.84
N LYS A 132 -11.73 7.03 -1.40
CA LYS A 132 -11.43 6.42 -0.09
C LYS A 132 -11.08 7.53 0.89
N VAL A 133 -12.00 7.86 1.78
CA VAL A 133 -11.77 8.82 2.87
C VAL A 133 -11.18 8.06 4.06
N ALA A 134 -10.15 8.64 4.68
CA ALA A 134 -9.62 8.18 5.95
C ALA A 134 -9.43 9.39 6.87
N ILE A 135 -9.97 9.32 8.08
CA ILE A 135 -9.91 10.37 9.09
C ILE A 135 -9.23 9.78 10.32
N HIS A 136 -8.09 10.35 10.69
CA HIS A 136 -7.25 9.80 11.75
C HIS A 136 -7.23 10.72 12.96
N ALA A 137 -7.56 10.20 14.14
CA ALA A 137 -7.43 10.88 15.42
C ALA A 137 -6.34 10.24 16.28
N ASN A 138 -5.19 9.93 15.67
CA ASN A 138 -4.10 9.18 16.31
C ASN A 138 -2.94 10.06 16.80
N ILE A 139 -3.00 11.37 16.58
CA ILE A 139 -2.02 12.34 17.09
C ILE A 139 -2.64 12.99 18.32
N VAL A 140 -2.42 12.39 19.49
CA VAL A 140 -3.02 12.78 20.79
C VAL A 140 -1.95 12.99 21.85
N ASP A 141 -2.31 13.70 22.92
CA ASP A 141 -1.60 13.64 24.20
C ASP A 141 -2.48 13.01 25.29
N GLN A 142 -1.98 12.95 26.53
CA GLN A 142 -2.73 12.37 27.65
C GLN A 142 -4.03 13.12 27.98
N ARG A 143 -4.13 14.41 27.64
CA ARG A 143 -5.32 15.23 27.92
C ARG A 143 -6.39 15.04 26.87
N THR A 144 -6.01 14.71 25.63
CA THR A 144 -6.92 14.62 24.50
C THR A 144 -7.20 13.20 24.01
N SER A 145 -6.55 12.18 24.58
CA SER A 145 -6.78 10.78 24.19
C SER A 145 -8.25 10.36 24.31
N GLY A 146 -8.96 10.83 25.35
CA GLY A 146 -10.38 10.56 25.53
C GLY A 146 -11.26 11.09 24.40
N VAL A 147 -10.85 12.20 23.75
CA VAL A 147 -11.56 12.74 22.59
C VAL A 147 -11.47 11.78 21.40
N ALA A 148 -10.29 11.20 21.15
CA ALA A 148 -10.09 10.23 20.08
C ALA A 148 -10.93 8.96 20.28
N ASP A 149 -11.04 8.49 21.53
CA ASP A 149 -11.86 7.32 21.88
C ASP A 149 -13.34 7.57 21.61
N VAL A 150 -13.85 8.74 22.00
CA VAL A 150 -15.25 9.16 21.81
C VAL A 150 -15.61 9.21 20.32
N ILE A 151 -14.78 9.84 19.49
CA ILE A 151 -15.11 10.06 18.08
C ILE A 151 -14.81 8.87 17.17
N GLY A 152 -13.96 7.92 17.58
CA GLY A 152 -13.39 6.92 16.67
C GLY A 152 -14.43 6.11 15.86
N LYS A 153 -15.53 5.71 16.50
CA LYS A 153 -16.63 4.99 15.82
C LYS A 153 -17.38 5.88 14.82
N HIS A 154 -17.60 7.14 15.18
CA HIS A 154 -18.26 8.13 14.32
C HIS A 154 -17.42 8.43 13.07
N LEU A 155 -16.09 8.51 13.21
CA LEU A 155 -15.17 8.68 12.09
C LEU A 155 -15.27 7.53 11.07
N THR A 156 -15.29 6.28 11.55
CA THR A 156 -15.39 5.10 10.66
C THR A 156 -16.71 5.11 9.87
N ASN A 157 -17.82 5.48 10.53
CA ASN A 157 -19.12 5.60 9.86
C ASN A 157 -19.11 6.72 8.81
N LEU A 158 -18.53 7.87 9.16
CA LEU A 158 -18.41 9.03 8.27
C LEU A 158 -17.59 8.69 7.01
N GLU A 159 -16.45 8.02 7.16
CA GLU A 159 -15.61 7.53 6.06
C GLU A 159 -16.40 6.63 5.10
N GLY A 160 -17.20 5.71 5.65
CA GLY A 160 -18.03 4.79 4.89
C GLY A 160 -19.13 5.51 4.09
N MET A 161 -19.80 6.50 4.70
CA MET A 161 -20.84 7.28 4.05
C MET A 161 -20.29 8.20 2.95
N LEU A 162 -19.05 8.66 3.10
CA LEU A 162 -18.38 9.52 2.12
C LEU A 162 -17.73 8.73 0.97
N ARG A 163 -17.86 7.39 0.94
CA ARG A 163 -17.25 6.53 -0.09
C ARG A 163 -18.05 6.53 -1.39
N ASN A 164 -18.08 7.66 -2.09
CA ASN A 164 -18.73 7.84 -3.38
C ASN A 164 -17.75 8.26 -4.48
N ASP A 165 -18.18 8.16 -5.74
CA ASP A 165 -17.47 8.76 -6.86
C ASP A 165 -17.85 10.25 -7.00
N TYR A 166 -16.89 11.12 -6.70
CA TYR A 166 -16.98 12.57 -6.84
C TYR A 166 -16.23 13.13 -8.07
N GLY A 167 -15.80 12.28 -9.00
CA GLY A 167 -15.00 12.71 -10.15
C GLY A 167 -13.60 13.21 -9.78
N GLY A 168 -12.85 13.72 -10.76
CA GLY A 168 -11.46 14.15 -10.60
C GLY A 168 -10.45 13.02 -10.40
N GLU A 169 -9.19 13.38 -10.17
CA GLU A 169 -8.08 12.42 -10.06
C GLU A 169 -7.90 11.82 -8.67
N MET A 170 -8.47 12.44 -7.62
CA MET A 170 -8.25 12.03 -6.23
C MET A 170 -8.85 10.66 -5.95
N GLU A 171 -8.01 9.70 -5.53
CA GLU A 171 -8.44 8.35 -5.12
C GLU A 171 -8.58 8.24 -3.60
N HIS A 172 -7.78 9.01 -2.86
CA HIS A 172 -7.75 8.99 -1.41
C HIS A 172 -7.80 10.41 -0.84
N LEU A 173 -8.57 10.61 0.22
CA LEU A 173 -8.56 11.83 1.02
C LEU A 173 -8.25 11.46 2.48
N TRP A 174 -7.11 11.91 2.96
CA TRP A 174 -6.66 11.70 4.34
C TRP A 174 -6.77 13.00 5.12
N ILE A 175 -7.44 12.95 6.27
CA ILE A 175 -7.64 14.07 7.17
C ILE A 175 -7.13 13.67 8.55
N ASP A 176 -6.02 14.25 8.98
CA ASP A 176 -5.49 14.01 10.32
C ASP A 176 -6.10 15.03 11.29
N LEU A 177 -6.90 14.57 12.25
CA LEU A 177 -7.32 15.35 13.40
C LEU A 177 -6.18 15.35 14.42
N GLU A 178 -5.44 16.46 14.45
CA GLU A 178 -4.32 16.67 15.36
C GLU A 178 -4.81 17.18 16.70
N LEU A 179 -4.89 16.28 17.68
CA LEU A 179 -5.29 16.55 19.06
C LEU A 179 -4.10 16.89 19.96
N LEU A 180 -3.02 17.43 19.40
CA LEU A 180 -1.82 17.86 20.11
C LEU A 180 -1.64 19.38 19.97
N GLU A 181 -1.82 20.13 21.06
CA GLU A 181 -1.89 21.59 21.04
C GLU A 181 -0.63 22.28 20.48
N ASN A 182 0.55 21.78 20.86
CA ASN A 182 1.83 22.38 20.47
C ASN A 182 2.34 21.89 19.10
N SER A 183 1.50 21.23 18.31
CA SER A 183 1.84 20.78 16.95
C SER A 183 1.34 21.77 15.91
N LYS A 184 2.03 21.81 14.76
CA LYS A 184 1.62 22.64 13.62
C LYS A 184 0.90 21.73 12.60
N PRO A 185 -0.38 22.00 12.29
CA PRO A 185 -1.12 21.16 11.36
C PRO A 185 -0.49 21.18 9.96
N TYR A 186 -0.45 20.03 9.31
CA TYR A 186 0.02 19.92 7.94
C TYR A 186 -0.94 20.61 6.97
N SER A 187 -0.39 21.53 6.16
CA SER A 187 -1.14 22.13 5.06
C SER A 187 -1.48 21.11 3.98
N PHE A 188 -2.57 21.35 3.25
CA PHE A 188 -3.01 20.47 2.17
C PHE A 188 -1.94 20.23 1.10
N ARG A 189 -1.69 18.95 0.86
CA ARG A 189 -0.86 18.43 -0.22
C ARG A 189 -1.65 17.42 -1.05
N PHE A 190 -1.36 17.42 -2.34
CA PHE A 190 -1.86 16.41 -3.27
C PHE A 190 -0.66 15.62 -3.78
N GLN A 191 -0.56 14.35 -3.39
CA GLN A 191 0.57 13.49 -3.68
C GLN A 191 0.15 12.40 -4.65
N LYS A 192 0.88 12.26 -5.75
CA LYS A 192 0.56 11.27 -6.79
C LYS A 192 0.76 9.84 -6.33
N ARG A 193 1.64 9.62 -5.36
CA ARG A 193 1.91 8.31 -4.76
C ARG A 193 2.46 8.46 -3.34
N VAL A 194 1.93 7.69 -2.40
CA VAL A 194 2.37 7.64 -1.00
C VAL A 194 2.53 6.19 -0.59
N ALA A 195 3.60 5.86 0.14
CA ALA A 195 3.80 4.50 0.64
C ALA A 195 2.67 4.13 1.61
N SER A 196 2.13 2.92 1.46
CA SER A 196 1.04 2.39 2.26
C SER A 196 1.57 1.22 3.09
N SER A 197 1.79 1.44 4.38
CA SER A 197 2.29 0.41 5.30
C SER A 197 1.20 -0.55 5.80
N THR A 198 -0.06 -0.29 5.45
CA THR A 198 -1.23 -1.05 5.95
C THR A 198 -1.64 -2.19 5.05
N SER A 199 -1.05 -2.32 3.86
CA SER A 199 -1.31 -3.43 2.93
C SER A 199 -0.03 -4.18 2.60
N TYR A 200 -0.14 -5.50 2.54
CA TYR A 200 0.94 -6.39 2.13
C TYR A 200 0.99 -6.61 0.60
N THR A 201 -0.02 -6.14 -0.14
CA THR A 201 -0.12 -6.29 -1.60
C THR A 201 -0.18 -4.95 -2.34
N GLU A 202 -0.71 -3.91 -1.68
CA GLU A 202 -0.81 -2.55 -2.19
C GLU A 202 0.20 -1.66 -1.46
N PHE A 203 1.47 -1.70 -1.90
CA PHE A 203 2.56 -0.94 -1.26
C PHE A 203 2.42 0.57 -1.36
N TYR A 204 1.52 1.07 -2.21
CA TYR A 204 1.31 2.50 -2.42
C TYR A 204 -0.16 2.86 -2.57
N ALA A 205 -0.54 3.98 -1.97
CA ALA A 205 -1.76 4.71 -2.30
C ALA A 205 -1.47 5.77 -3.37
N TYR A 206 -2.39 5.97 -4.31
CA TYR A 206 -2.23 6.92 -5.41
C TYR A 206 -3.14 8.12 -5.25
N ASN A 207 -2.77 9.26 -5.86
CA ASN A 207 -3.60 10.46 -5.95
C ASN A 207 -4.25 10.84 -4.60
N VAL A 208 -3.40 11.04 -3.59
CA VAL A 208 -3.79 11.25 -2.19
C VAL A 208 -3.85 12.74 -1.89
N GLY A 209 -5.03 13.26 -1.58
CA GLY A 209 -5.19 14.52 -0.86
C GLY A 209 -4.94 14.28 0.62
N HIS A 210 -4.06 15.07 1.25
CA HIS A 210 -3.75 14.91 2.66
C HIS A 210 -3.57 16.28 3.33
N TYR A 211 -4.21 16.47 4.47
CA TYR A 211 -4.03 17.64 5.33
C TYR A 211 -4.38 17.29 6.77
N SER A 212 -4.02 18.19 7.68
CA SER A 212 -4.44 18.10 9.08
C SER A 212 -5.38 19.22 9.46
N VAL A 213 -6.22 18.93 10.45
CA VAL A 213 -7.06 19.90 11.14
C VAL A 213 -6.79 19.81 12.63
N GLN A 214 -6.83 20.95 13.30
CA GLN A 214 -6.59 21.07 14.73
C GLN A 214 -7.79 21.80 15.35
N PRO A 215 -8.34 21.30 16.48
CA PRO A 215 -9.40 21.99 17.18
C PRO A 215 -8.86 23.22 17.89
N ASP A 216 -9.76 24.16 18.20
CA ASP A 216 -9.55 25.08 19.31
C ASP A 216 -9.61 24.29 20.62
N PHE A 217 -8.47 24.21 21.33
CA PHE A 217 -8.35 23.44 22.57
C PHE A 217 -9.06 24.12 23.74
N ASP A 218 -9.18 25.45 23.76
CA ASP A 218 -9.93 26.16 24.80
C ASP A 218 -11.42 25.87 24.71
N ILE A 219 -11.94 25.64 23.50
CA ILE A 219 -13.31 25.17 23.29
C ILE A 219 -13.41 23.69 23.67
N LEU A 220 -12.53 22.85 23.12
CA LEU A 220 -12.56 21.39 23.30
C LEU A 220 -12.56 20.99 24.79
N MET A 221 -11.73 21.66 25.60
CA MET A 221 -11.60 21.37 27.04
C MET A 221 -12.80 21.82 27.89
N LYS A 222 -13.73 22.59 27.32
CA LYS A 222 -14.96 23.03 28.01
C LYS A 222 -16.15 22.12 27.71
N LEU A 223 -16.04 21.24 26.71
CA LEU A 223 -17.10 20.31 26.35
C LEU A 223 -17.19 19.22 27.43
N SER A 224 -18.42 18.93 27.85
CA SER A 224 -18.69 18.13 29.05
C SER A 224 -19.33 16.78 28.74
N SER A 225 -19.90 16.63 27.54
CA SER A 225 -20.52 15.38 27.08
C SER A 225 -19.86 14.85 25.81
N GLU A 226 -20.00 13.54 25.59
CA GLU A 226 -19.55 12.89 24.35
C GLU A 226 -20.25 13.48 23.11
N ASP A 227 -21.54 13.79 23.21
CA ASP A 227 -22.33 14.39 22.12
C ASP A 227 -21.83 15.79 21.73
N GLU A 228 -21.44 16.61 22.72
CA GLU A 228 -20.86 17.94 22.50
C GLU A 228 -19.52 17.82 21.77
N ILE A 229 -18.66 16.90 22.22
CA ILE A 229 -17.37 16.61 21.60
C ILE A 229 -17.55 16.14 20.17
N CYS A 230 -18.42 15.16 19.94
CA CYS A 230 -18.72 14.64 18.60
C CYS A 230 -19.23 15.73 17.66
N SER A 231 -20.21 16.51 18.10
CA SER A 231 -20.81 17.59 17.29
C SER A 231 -19.75 18.61 16.88
N TYR A 232 -18.94 19.06 17.84
CA TYR A 232 -17.87 20.03 17.59
C TYR A 232 -16.81 19.51 16.61
N ILE A 233 -16.35 18.26 16.79
CA ILE A 233 -15.33 17.67 15.92
C ILE A 233 -15.87 17.43 14.51
N LEU A 234 -17.12 16.98 14.36
CA LEU A 234 -17.74 16.77 13.05
C LEU A 234 -17.91 18.10 12.29
N GLU A 235 -18.34 19.16 12.98
CA GLU A 235 -18.42 20.50 12.41
C GLU A 235 -17.03 21.01 11.98
N LEU A 236 -16.02 20.88 12.85
CA LEU A 236 -14.64 21.23 12.55
C LEU A 236 -14.11 20.50 11.30
N LEU A 237 -14.35 19.19 11.21
CA LEU A 237 -13.95 18.38 10.05
C LEU A 237 -14.66 18.87 8.79
N TYR A 238 -15.98 19.10 8.84
CA TYR A 238 -16.73 19.63 7.71
C TYR A 238 -16.19 21.00 7.24
N GLU A 239 -15.97 21.93 8.16
CA GLU A 239 -15.44 23.26 7.84
C GLU A 239 -14.03 23.17 7.22
N SER A 240 -13.21 22.25 7.72
CA SER A 240 -11.86 22.02 7.19
C SER A 240 -11.85 21.62 5.71
N THR A 241 -12.91 20.98 5.21
CA THR A 241 -13.01 20.57 3.79
C THR A 241 -13.08 21.77 2.84
N SER A 242 -13.27 22.99 3.34
CA SER A 242 -13.17 24.22 2.56
C SER A 242 -11.80 24.37 1.90
N VAL A 243 -10.76 23.71 2.43
CA VAL A 243 -9.44 23.63 1.79
C VAL A 243 -9.52 23.06 0.38
N LEU A 244 -10.45 22.15 0.10
CA LEU A 244 -10.63 21.53 -1.21
C LEU A 244 -11.13 22.56 -2.24
N ILE A 245 -12.00 23.48 -1.82
CA ILE A 245 -12.47 24.60 -2.66
C ILE A 245 -11.28 25.47 -3.07
N HIS A 246 -10.43 25.84 -2.12
CA HIS A 246 -9.24 26.65 -2.37
C HIS A 246 -8.17 25.93 -3.20
N LYS A 247 -8.26 24.61 -3.34
CA LYS A 247 -7.30 23.76 -4.05
C LYS A 247 -7.88 23.10 -5.30
N GLU A 248 -9.03 23.56 -5.78
CA GLU A 248 -9.72 23.05 -6.99
C GLU A 248 -8.76 22.82 -8.16
N LYS A 249 -7.89 23.80 -8.47
CA LYS A 249 -6.88 23.70 -9.53
C LYS A 249 -5.89 22.52 -9.37
N LYS A 250 -5.66 22.02 -8.15
CA LYS A 250 -4.75 20.90 -7.86
C LYS A 250 -5.46 19.55 -7.86
N ILE A 251 -6.75 19.52 -7.56
CA ILE A 251 -7.54 18.28 -7.42
C ILE A 251 -8.36 17.96 -8.69
N GLY A 252 -8.36 18.88 -9.66
CA GLY A 252 -8.95 18.67 -10.99
C GLY A 252 -10.48 18.73 -10.95
N ASP A 253 -11.12 17.84 -11.70
CA ASP A 253 -12.59 17.78 -11.84
C ASP A 253 -13.30 17.14 -10.62
N PHE A 254 -12.72 17.27 -9.43
CA PHE A 254 -13.33 16.76 -8.19
C PHE A 254 -14.51 17.66 -7.80
N ASP A 255 -15.70 17.08 -7.68
CA ASP A 255 -16.94 17.79 -7.30
C ASP A 255 -16.96 18.09 -5.80
N VAL A 256 -16.27 19.18 -5.42
CA VAL A 256 -16.17 19.64 -4.03
C VAL A 256 -17.54 19.98 -3.45
N ALA A 257 -18.44 20.53 -4.28
CA ALA A 257 -19.77 20.94 -3.83
C ALA A 257 -20.58 19.72 -3.41
N ARG A 258 -20.63 18.69 -4.26
CA ARG A 258 -21.30 17.43 -3.94
C ARG A 258 -20.65 16.73 -2.75
N PHE A 259 -19.32 16.67 -2.70
CA PHE A 259 -18.61 16.09 -1.55
C PHE A 259 -19.01 16.76 -0.24
N ARG A 260 -19.06 18.10 -0.19
CA ARG A 260 -19.46 18.85 1.00
C ARG A 260 -20.93 18.65 1.38
N THR A 261 -21.83 18.55 0.40
CA THR A 261 -23.24 18.20 0.65
C THR A 261 -23.35 16.81 1.27
N ASP A 262 -22.70 15.80 0.67
CA ASP A 262 -22.69 14.43 1.19
C ASP A 262 -22.05 14.38 2.59
N PHE A 263 -21.03 15.21 2.86
CA PHE A 263 -20.38 15.33 4.17
C PHE A 263 -21.36 15.79 5.26
N ILE A 264 -22.13 16.86 5.01
CA ILE A 264 -23.15 17.34 5.97
C ILE A 264 -24.18 16.25 6.24
N SER A 265 -24.74 15.65 5.18
CA SER A 265 -25.72 14.58 5.34
C SER A 265 -25.16 13.37 6.09
N ALA A 266 -23.87 13.09 5.93
CA ALA A 266 -23.20 12.04 6.69
C ALA A 266 -23.02 12.40 8.17
N CYS A 267 -22.66 13.65 8.50
CA CYS A 267 -22.61 14.12 9.89
C CYS A 267 -23.98 14.00 10.60
N GLU A 268 -25.07 14.33 9.91
CA GLU A 268 -26.44 14.18 10.43
C GLU A 268 -26.79 12.71 10.69
N GLY A 269 -26.45 11.82 9.75
CA GLY A 269 -26.70 10.39 9.89
C GLY A 269 -25.87 9.70 10.99
N VAL A 270 -24.70 10.25 11.31
CA VAL A 270 -23.81 9.75 12.37
C VAL A 270 -24.19 10.28 13.76
N SER A 271 -24.83 11.45 13.84
CA SER A 271 -25.27 12.05 15.10
C SER A 271 -26.61 11.49 15.61
N GLN A 272 -27.32 10.71 14.80
CA GLN A 272 -28.62 10.10 15.15
C GLN A 272 -28.52 8.62 15.57
N ARG A 273 -27.30 8.08 15.71
CA ARG A 273 -27.03 6.66 16.05
C ARG A 273 -26.11 6.55 17.25
#